data_AF-A0A844Q5P7-F1
#
_entry.id   AF-A0A844Q5P7-F1
#
_cell.length_a   1.000
_cell.length_b   1.000
_cell.length_c   1.000
_cell.angle_alpha   90.00
_cell.angle_beta   90.00
_cell.angle_gamma   90.00
#
_symmetry.space_group_name_H-M   'P 1'
#
loop_
_entity.id
_entity.type
_entity.pdbx_description
1 polymer ?
#
loop_
_entity_poly.entity_id
_entity_poly.type
_entity_poly.pdbx_seq_one_letter_code
_entity_poly.pdbx_strand_id
1 'polypeptide(L)'
;MLPLTETTFHNYKEERPWRQWVASLLIILTFVAGHLSQLIIQPLLFGQFVKTNPMEEAISLTIGWGTLGMNIVITIVMFLIIRKRKGFWNVFEGKKAIAPKAILWGFLGFLLAMIGQVLAVFIETTYLGIEPGSENTEQLAMISKASPVMIISIVVFAPLLEEIVFRRAIFGALFQKTNFFIAALISGAAFAAVHMEFEHFLVYLMPAFAFAFIYYMSKSIIAPIAAHFFMNSFVMWGQLNADKLEQYTDQLPAFIQTIFHL
;
A
#
# COMPACT_ATOMS: atom_id res chain seq x y z
N MET A 1 -29.07 -13.32 -27.00
CA MET A 1 -27.81 -14.10 -26.90
C MET A 1 -26.66 -13.16 -27.25
N LEU A 2 -25.87 -12.76 -26.26
CA LEU A 2 -24.65 -11.98 -26.49
C LEU A 2 -23.53 -12.95 -26.91
N PRO A 3 -22.76 -12.68 -27.96
CA PRO A 3 -21.72 -13.59 -28.40
C PRO A 3 -20.53 -13.51 -27.43
N LEU A 4 -20.10 -14.68 -26.96
CA LEU A 4 -18.82 -14.89 -26.28
C LEU A 4 -17.71 -14.71 -27.31
N THR A 5 -17.23 -13.48 -27.51
CA THR A 5 -16.10 -13.21 -28.40
C THR A 5 -14.78 -13.33 -27.65
N GLU A 6 -14.09 -14.43 -27.95
CA GLU A 6 -12.64 -14.55 -28.16
C GLU A 6 -11.71 -13.94 -27.10
N THR A 7 -11.09 -14.84 -26.33
CA THR A 7 -9.83 -14.62 -25.63
C THR A 7 -8.74 -14.15 -26.59
N THR A 8 -8.56 -12.84 -26.72
CA THR A 8 -7.42 -12.25 -27.42
C THR A 8 -6.15 -12.48 -26.60
N PHE A 9 -5.30 -13.40 -27.04
CA PHE A 9 -3.94 -13.52 -26.55
C PHE A 9 -3.16 -12.23 -26.86
N HIS A 10 -2.81 -11.50 -25.81
CA HIS A 10 -2.23 -10.16 -25.85
C HIS A 10 -0.89 -10.07 -26.59
N ASN A 11 -0.81 -9.14 -27.54
CA ASN A 11 0.33 -8.93 -28.43
C ASN A 11 1.38 -8.00 -27.75
N TYR A 12 2.19 -8.54 -26.85
CA TYR A 12 3.31 -7.83 -26.22
C TYR A 12 4.49 -7.67 -27.18
N LYS A 13 4.46 -6.63 -28.04
CA LYS A 13 5.35 -6.54 -29.22
C LYS A 13 6.69 -5.79 -29.09
N GLU A 14 7.20 -5.47 -27.90
CA GLU A 14 8.51 -4.76 -27.81
C GLU A 14 9.57 -5.32 -26.83
N GLU A 15 9.21 -6.15 -25.85
CA GLU A 15 10.19 -6.89 -25.05
C GLU A 15 9.75 -8.35 -24.89
N ARG A 16 10.72 -9.29 -24.88
CA ARG A 16 10.44 -10.71 -24.67
C ARG A 16 9.68 -10.87 -23.33
N PRO A 17 8.53 -11.56 -23.29
CA PRO A 17 7.67 -11.63 -22.11
C PRO A 17 8.41 -11.97 -20.81
N TRP A 18 9.35 -12.93 -20.84
CA TRP A 18 10.14 -13.36 -19.67
C TRP A 18 10.97 -12.22 -19.02
N ARG A 19 11.38 -11.20 -19.78
CA ARG A 19 12.15 -10.07 -19.21
C ARG A 19 11.31 -9.22 -18.26
N GLN A 20 10.00 -9.16 -18.47
CA GLN A 20 9.08 -8.46 -17.57
C GLN A 20 8.90 -9.24 -16.26
N TRP A 21 8.81 -10.57 -16.31
CA TRP A 21 8.74 -11.42 -15.12
C TRP A 21 10.01 -11.34 -14.28
N VAL A 22 11.18 -11.35 -14.92
CA VAL A 22 12.45 -11.14 -14.22
C VAL A 22 12.49 -9.75 -13.57
N ALA A 23 11.99 -8.71 -14.24
CA ALA A 23 11.90 -7.39 -13.64
C ALA A 23 10.96 -7.38 -12.42
N SER A 24 9.75 -7.95 -12.52
CA SER A 24 8.82 -8.09 -11.40
C SER A 24 9.46 -8.83 -10.22
N LEU A 25 10.14 -9.94 -10.47
CA LEU A 25 10.83 -10.71 -9.44
C LEU A 25 11.93 -9.89 -8.76
N LEU A 26 12.77 -9.19 -9.53
CA LEU A 26 13.81 -8.33 -8.97
C LEU A 26 13.24 -7.19 -8.12
N ILE A 27 12.10 -6.62 -8.51
CA ILE A 27 11.39 -5.60 -7.73
C ILE A 27 10.90 -6.17 -6.39
N ILE A 28 10.25 -7.33 -6.41
CA ILE A 28 9.80 -8.02 -5.19
C ILE A 28 10.99 -8.34 -4.28
N LEU A 29 12.07 -8.92 -4.84
CA LEU A 29 13.28 -9.24 -4.08
C LEU A 29 13.94 -7.98 -3.49
N THR A 30 13.97 -6.87 -4.22
CA THR A 30 14.50 -5.59 -3.72
C THR A 30 13.68 -5.09 -2.54
N PHE A 31 12.35 -5.16 -2.63
CA PHE A 31 11.45 -4.77 -1.55
C PHE A 31 11.67 -5.60 -0.29
N VAL A 32 11.68 -6.94 -0.43
CA VAL A 32 11.89 -7.88 0.69
C VAL A 32 13.28 -7.71 1.29
N ALA A 33 14.34 -7.68 0.47
CA ALA A 33 15.72 -7.54 0.95
C ALA A 33 15.93 -6.20 1.68
N GLY A 34 15.34 -5.12 1.17
CA GLY A 34 15.40 -3.81 1.81
C GLY A 34 14.78 -3.83 3.21
N HIS A 35 13.58 -4.39 3.36
CA HIS A 35 12.93 -4.50 4.68
C HIS A 35 13.68 -5.46 5.61
N LEU A 36 14.15 -6.62 5.13
CA LEU A 36 14.95 -7.54 5.94
C LEU A 36 16.28 -6.94 6.42
N SER A 37 16.87 -6.03 5.64
CA SER A 37 18.10 -5.35 6.04
C SER A 37 17.92 -4.45 7.28
N GLN A 38 16.68 -4.10 7.66
CA GLN A 38 16.39 -3.37 8.90
C GLN A 38 16.82 -4.14 10.15
N LEU A 39 16.87 -5.49 10.10
CA LEU A 39 17.39 -6.33 11.18
C LEU A 39 18.85 -6.02 11.53
N ILE A 40 19.61 -5.44 10.59
CA ILE A 40 21.00 -5.04 10.77
C ILE A 40 21.10 -3.52 10.95
N ILE A 41 20.35 -2.74 10.16
CA ILE A 41 20.46 -1.28 10.16
C ILE A 41 19.91 -0.66 11.44
N GLN A 42 18.77 -1.13 11.95
CA GLN A 42 18.15 -0.52 13.13
C GLN A 42 19.03 -0.65 14.38
N PRO A 43 19.63 -1.81 14.73
CA PRO A 43 20.56 -1.90 15.85
C PRO A 43 21.76 -0.94 15.76
N LEU A 44 22.30 -0.73 14.54
CA LEU A 44 23.42 0.17 14.31
C LEU A 44 23.04 1.64 14.51
N LEU A 45 21.87 2.05 14.00
CA LEU A 45 21.33 3.39 14.17
C LEU A 45 20.93 3.66 15.63
N PHE A 46 20.33 2.68 16.29
CA PHE A 46 19.93 2.75 17.69
C PHE A 46 21.11 3.09 18.60
N GLY A 47 22.27 2.46 18.36
CA GLY A 47 23.50 2.76 19.09
C GLY A 47 23.97 4.22 18.95
N GLN A 48 23.48 4.99 17.99
CA GLN A 48 23.72 6.44 17.89
C GLN A 48 22.67 7.25 18.64
N PHE A 49 21.38 6.95 18.46
CA PHE A 49 20.30 7.73 19.07
C PHE A 49 20.22 7.58 20.59
N VAL A 50 20.54 6.41 21.13
CA VAL A 50 20.51 6.16 22.59
C VAL A 50 21.58 6.94 23.36
N LYS A 51 22.60 7.48 22.67
CA LYS A 51 23.65 8.30 23.29
C LYS A 51 23.15 9.67 23.72
N THR A 52 22.12 10.20 23.05
CA THR A 52 21.66 11.59 23.24
C THR A 52 20.17 11.70 23.57
N ASN A 53 19.41 10.61 23.53
CA ASN A 53 17.96 10.61 23.76
C ASN A 53 17.58 9.51 24.77
N PRO A 54 16.46 9.68 25.51
CA PRO A 54 15.85 8.61 26.30
C PRO A 54 15.58 7.37 25.46
N MET A 55 15.52 6.20 26.11
CA MET A 55 15.38 4.89 25.45
C MET A 55 14.20 4.83 24.46
N GLU A 56 13.00 5.22 24.90
CA GLU A 56 11.77 5.16 24.10
C GLU A 56 11.83 6.07 22.86
N GLU A 57 12.34 7.29 23.03
CA GLU A 57 12.53 8.24 21.94
C GLU A 57 13.61 7.73 20.95
N ALA A 58 14.71 7.19 21.47
CA ALA A 58 15.76 6.62 20.65
C ALA A 58 15.27 5.45 19.78
N ILE A 59 14.38 4.59 20.29
CA ILE A 59 13.73 3.53 19.51
C ILE A 59 12.93 4.13 18.36
N SER A 60 12.06 5.10 18.65
CA SER A 60 11.20 5.73 17.63
C SER A 60 12.00 6.47 16.55
N LEU A 61 13.04 7.21 16.95
CA LEU A 61 13.96 7.87 16.03
C LEU A 61 14.69 6.86 15.14
N THR A 62 15.15 5.75 15.72
CA THR A 62 15.81 4.67 14.98
C THR A 62 14.89 4.09 13.91
N ILE A 63 13.65 3.73 14.29
CA ILE A 63 12.69 3.14 13.36
C ILE A 63 12.34 4.15 12.27
N GLY A 64 12.01 5.41 12.62
CA GLY A 64 11.62 6.43 11.65
C GLY A 64 12.72 6.75 10.63
N TRP A 65 13.94 7.05 11.08
CA TRP A 65 15.06 7.37 10.19
C TRP A 65 15.57 6.13 9.43
N GLY A 66 15.63 4.97 10.07
CA GLY A 66 16.03 3.71 9.42
C GLY A 66 15.08 3.30 8.31
N THR A 67 13.76 3.43 8.55
CA THR A 67 12.72 3.15 7.57
C THR A 67 12.78 4.15 6.41
N LEU A 68 12.85 5.45 6.69
CA LEU A 68 12.92 6.48 5.64
C LEU A 68 14.16 6.31 4.76
N GLY A 69 15.34 6.13 5.37
CA GLY A 69 16.59 5.92 4.64
C GLY A 69 16.52 4.69 3.74
N MET A 70 15.97 3.58 4.24
CA MET A 70 15.81 2.37 3.45
C MET A 70 14.80 2.52 2.32
N ASN A 71 13.66 3.18 2.57
CA ASN A 71 12.67 3.45 1.54
C ASN A 71 13.24 4.25 0.37
N ILE A 72 14.11 5.22 0.65
CA ILE A 72 14.85 5.97 -0.39
C ILE A 72 15.76 5.02 -1.18
N VAL A 73 16.54 4.18 -0.50
CA VAL A 73 17.44 3.20 -1.16
C VAL A 73 16.65 2.23 -2.04
N ILE A 74 15.58 1.62 -1.51
CA ILE A 74 14.69 0.72 -2.26
C ILE A 74 14.15 1.44 -3.50
N THR A 75 13.64 2.66 -3.34
CA THR A 75 13.10 3.46 -4.45
C THR A 75 14.14 3.68 -5.56
N ILE A 76 15.37 4.07 -5.18
CA ILE A 76 16.47 4.28 -6.13
C ILE A 76 16.78 2.97 -6.87
N VAL A 77 16.95 1.86 -6.14
CA VAL A 77 17.29 0.56 -6.74
C VAL A 77 16.17 0.09 -7.68
N MET A 78 14.90 0.19 -7.26
CA MET A 78 13.75 -0.14 -8.10
C MET A 78 13.75 0.69 -9.39
N PHE A 79 13.97 2.00 -9.30
CA PHE A 79 14.03 2.87 -10.48
C PHE A 79 15.21 2.52 -11.40
N LEU A 80 16.38 2.17 -10.86
CA LEU A 80 17.53 1.71 -11.63
C LEU A 80 17.30 0.37 -12.34
N ILE A 81 16.49 -0.53 -11.76
CA ILE A 81 16.04 -1.77 -12.40
C ILE A 81 15.06 -1.46 -13.52
N ILE A 82 14.03 -0.65 -13.23
CA ILE A 82 12.93 -0.34 -14.15
C ILE A 82 13.41 0.43 -15.37
N ARG A 83 14.31 1.42 -15.23
CA ARG A 83 14.81 2.22 -16.36
C ARG A 83 15.48 1.39 -17.46
N LYS A 84 15.94 0.17 -17.14
CA LYS A 84 16.56 -0.77 -18.08
C LYS A 84 15.56 -1.70 -18.77
N ARG A 85 14.25 -1.56 -18.50
CA ARG A 85 13.19 -2.48 -18.96
C ARG A 85 12.10 -1.71 -19.72
N LYS A 86 12.18 -1.72 -21.04
CA LYS A 86 11.19 -1.06 -21.90
C LYS A 86 9.83 -1.76 -21.75
N GLY A 87 8.77 -0.99 -21.61
CA GLY A 87 7.43 -1.55 -21.45
C GLY A 87 7.16 -2.18 -20.09
N PHE A 88 8.04 -2.03 -19.08
CA PHE A 88 7.68 -2.37 -17.70
C PHE A 88 6.35 -1.72 -17.35
N TRP A 89 6.09 -0.46 -17.63
CA TRP A 89 4.80 0.15 -17.26
C TRP A 89 3.58 -0.28 -18.10
N ASN A 90 3.72 -1.18 -19.07
CA ASN A 90 2.64 -1.56 -19.99
C ASN A 90 1.97 -2.85 -19.53
N VAL A 91 0.98 -2.75 -18.65
CA VAL A 91 0.17 -3.91 -18.20
C VAL A 91 -1.12 -4.06 -19.01
N PHE A 92 -1.75 -2.94 -19.37
CA PHE A 92 -3.04 -2.93 -20.05
C PHE A 92 -2.91 -2.37 -21.46
N GLU A 93 -3.78 -2.84 -22.36
CA GLU A 93 -3.95 -2.26 -23.69
C GLU A 93 -4.78 -0.96 -23.63
N GLY A 94 -4.50 -0.02 -24.53
CA GLY A 94 -5.24 1.24 -24.67
C GLY A 94 -4.61 2.45 -23.96
N LYS A 95 -5.33 3.58 -23.99
CA LYS A 95 -4.83 4.86 -23.49
C LYS A 95 -4.84 4.90 -21.96
N LYS A 96 -3.70 5.21 -21.36
CA LYS A 96 -3.55 5.45 -19.92
C LYS A 96 -4.17 6.80 -19.57
N ALA A 97 -4.80 6.89 -18.40
CA ALA A 97 -5.20 8.19 -17.86
C ALA A 97 -3.95 9.08 -17.67
N ILE A 98 -4.01 10.31 -18.19
CA ILE A 98 -3.00 11.34 -17.92
C ILE A 98 -3.00 11.69 -16.43
N ALA A 99 -1.90 12.27 -15.92
CA ALA A 99 -1.70 12.47 -14.49
C ALA A 99 -2.89 13.13 -13.75
N PRO A 100 -3.51 14.25 -14.22
CA PRO A 100 -4.66 14.83 -13.52
C PRO A 100 -5.86 13.89 -13.44
N LYS A 101 -6.17 13.19 -14.54
CA LYS A 101 -7.27 12.21 -14.58
C LYS A 101 -6.94 10.98 -13.73
N ALA A 102 -5.68 10.57 -13.67
CA ALA A 102 -5.23 9.48 -12.81
C ALA A 102 -5.35 9.86 -11.32
N ILE A 103 -5.03 11.10 -10.95
CA ILE A 103 -5.23 11.62 -9.59
C ILE A 103 -6.72 11.65 -9.23
N LEU A 104 -7.59 12.09 -10.15
CA LEU A 104 -9.04 12.03 -9.93
C LEU A 104 -9.53 10.58 -9.71
N TRP A 105 -9.06 9.64 -10.53
CA TRP A 105 -9.30 8.21 -10.30
C TRP A 105 -8.76 7.76 -8.95
N GLY A 106 -7.61 8.26 -8.54
CA GLY A 106 -7.03 8.00 -7.22
C GLY A 106 -7.93 8.49 -6.09
N PHE A 107 -8.47 9.70 -6.18
CA PHE A 107 -9.39 10.22 -5.17
C PHE A 107 -10.69 9.39 -5.08
N LEU A 108 -11.27 9.00 -6.23
CA LEU A 108 -12.42 8.08 -6.25
C LEU A 108 -12.06 6.70 -5.67
N GLY A 109 -10.84 6.24 -5.93
CA GLY A 109 -10.30 5.01 -5.38
C GLY A 109 -10.11 5.04 -3.87
N PHE A 110 -9.68 6.18 -3.34
CA PHE A 110 -9.63 6.42 -1.90
C PHE A 110 -11.01 6.29 -1.26
N LEU A 111 -12.04 6.94 -1.81
CA LEU A 111 -13.41 6.81 -1.29
C LEU A 111 -13.91 5.36 -1.33
N LEU A 112 -13.62 4.64 -2.42
CA LEU A 112 -13.96 3.22 -2.55
C LEU A 112 -13.22 2.35 -1.53
N ALA A 113 -11.93 2.62 -1.30
CA ALA A 113 -11.12 1.92 -0.32
C ALA A 113 -11.64 2.16 1.10
N MET A 114 -12.04 3.40 1.44
CA MET A 114 -12.63 3.70 2.74
C MET A 114 -13.96 2.97 2.96
N ILE A 115 -14.83 2.91 1.94
CA ILE A 115 -16.06 2.11 2.01
C ILE A 115 -15.71 0.63 2.24
N GLY A 116 -14.72 0.11 1.52
CA GLY A 116 -14.23 -1.26 1.70
C GLY A 116 -13.71 -1.52 3.12
N GLN A 117 -12.98 -0.58 3.70
CA GLN A 117 -12.44 -0.70 5.05
C GLN A 117 -13.55 -0.66 6.12
N VAL A 118 -14.52 0.25 6.00
CA VAL A 118 -15.71 0.29 6.89
C VAL A 118 -16.48 -1.03 6.83
N LEU A 119 -16.69 -1.57 5.62
CA LEU A 119 -17.37 -2.86 5.45
C LEU A 119 -16.56 -4.01 6.06
N ALA A 120 -15.23 -4.00 5.92
CA ALA A 120 -14.37 -5.00 6.52
C ALA A 120 -14.45 -4.98 8.05
N VAL A 121 -14.31 -3.81 8.68
CA VAL A 121 -14.43 -3.64 10.13
C VAL A 121 -15.81 -4.06 10.62
N PHE A 122 -16.88 -3.69 9.90
CA PHE A 122 -18.24 -4.15 10.24
C PHE A 122 -18.35 -5.67 10.23
N ILE A 123 -17.77 -6.33 9.22
CA ILE A 123 -17.79 -7.80 9.11
C ILE A 123 -16.99 -8.44 10.25
N GLU A 124 -15.77 -7.97 10.48
CA GLU A 124 -14.85 -8.48 11.50
C GLU A 124 -15.46 -8.34 12.91
N THR A 125 -16.00 -7.17 13.25
CA THR A 125 -16.61 -6.92 14.56
C THR A 125 -17.91 -7.69 14.76
N THR A 126 -18.83 -7.67 13.79
CA THR A 126 -20.19 -8.20 13.98
C THR A 126 -20.25 -9.72 13.85
N TYR A 127 -19.46 -10.30 12.94
CA TYR A 127 -19.57 -11.71 12.60
C TYR A 127 -18.37 -12.55 13.06
N LEU A 128 -17.21 -11.93 13.29
CA LEU A 128 -15.99 -12.63 13.73
C LEU A 128 -15.60 -12.31 15.17
N GLY A 129 -16.23 -11.30 15.79
CA GLY A 129 -15.96 -10.90 17.18
C GLY A 129 -14.57 -10.27 17.37
N ILE A 130 -14.00 -9.69 16.31
CA ILE A 130 -12.69 -9.05 16.33
C ILE A 130 -12.88 -7.58 16.74
N GLU A 131 -12.08 -7.09 17.67
CA GLU A 131 -12.16 -5.69 18.12
C GLU A 131 -11.74 -4.72 17.00
N PRO A 132 -12.38 -3.56 16.86
CA PRO A 132 -12.00 -2.58 15.85
C PRO A 132 -10.65 -1.95 16.18
N GLY A 133 -9.82 -1.73 15.17
CA GLY A 133 -8.50 -1.10 15.28
C GLY A 133 -7.44 -1.83 14.46
N SER A 134 -6.19 -1.42 14.63
CA SER A 134 -5.01 -2.11 14.09
C SER A 134 -3.80 -1.75 14.93
N GLU A 135 -3.15 -2.77 15.51
CA GLU A 135 -1.96 -2.60 16.35
C GLU A 135 -0.82 -1.91 15.56
N ASN A 136 -0.62 -2.31 14.31
CA ASN A 136 0.32 -1.73 13.37
C ASN A 136 0.03 -0.26 13.15
N THR A 137 -1.23 0.11 12.90
CA THR A 137 -1.61 1.52 12.68
C THR A 137 -1.34 2.37 13.92
N GLU A 138 -1.68 1.86 15.10
CA GLU A 138 -1.42 2.54 16.38
C GLU A 138 0.08 2.68 16.66
N GLN A 139 0.86 1.61 16.50
CA GLN A 139 2.32 1.62 16.66
C GLN A 139 2.98 2.63 15.71
N LEU A 140 2.58 2.64 14.43
CA LEU A 140 3.08 3.58 13.45
C LEU A 140 2.73 5.04 13.80
N ALA A 141 1.55 5.29 14.37
CA ALA A 141 1.16 6.61 14.86
C ALA A 141 2.00 7.05 16.07
N MET A 142 2.23 6.16 17.05
CA MET A 142 3.10 6.43 18.20
C MET A 142 4.54 6.77 17.76
N ILE A 143 5.12 5.96 16.86
CA ILE A 143 6.45 6.23 16.30
C ILE A 143 6.45 7.56 15.55
N SER A 144 5.39 7.89 14.82
CA SER A 144 5.27 9.15 14.07
C SER A 144 5.17 10.38 14.98
N LYS A 145 4.56 10.27 16.16
CA LYS A 145 4.54 11.35 17.17
C LYS A 145 5.96 11.68 17.66
N ALA A 146 6.79 10.67 17.90
CA ALA A 146 8.18 10.84 18.35
C ALA A 146 9.18 11.10 17.20
N SER A 147 8.91 10.57 16.01
CA SER A 147 9.77 10.64 14.83
C SER A 147 8.95 11.02 13.59
N PRO A 148 8.62 12.32 13.40
CA PRO A 148 7.72 12.78 12.33
C PRO A 148 8.19 12.43 10.91
N VAL A 149 9.48 12.13 10.72
CA VAL A 149 10.01 11.62 9.44
C VAL A 149 9.35 10.31 9.00
N MET A 150 8.81 9.54 9.96
CA MET A 150 8.05 8.31 9.70
C MET A 150 6.78 8.58 8.89
N ILE A 151 6.16 9.75 9.03
CA ILE A 151 4.98 10.14 8.25
C ILE A 151 5.30 10.15 6.75
N ILE A 152 6.51 10.58 6.36
CA ILE A 152 6.94 10.57 4.95
C ILE A 152 7.02 9.14 4.43
N SER A 153 7.53 8.22 5.26
CA SER A 153 7.58 6.80 4.91
C SER A 153 6.18 6.22 4.68
N ILE A 154 5.24 6.48 5.59
CA ILE A 154 3.88 5.92 5.55
C ILE A 154 3.03 6.55 4.45
N VAL A 155 3.10 7.87 4.29
CA VAL A 155 2.20 8.60 3.40
C VAL A 155 2.73 8.64 1.97
N VAL A 156 4.05 8.65 1.76
CA VAL A 156 4.64 8.81 0.42
C VAL A 156 5.28 7.51 -0.06
N PHE A 157 6.22 6.97 0.71
CA PHE A 157 7.02 5.84 0.25
C PHE A 157 6.25 4.51 0.26
N ALA A 158 5.43 4.23 1.27
CA ALA A 158 4.61 3.03 1.31
C ALA A 158 3.67 2.95 0.09
N PRO A 159 2.82 3.96 -0.22
CA PRO A 159 2.02 3.98 -1.44
C PRO A 159 2.83 3.83 -2.72
N LEU A 160 4.01 4.46 -2.81
CA LEU A 160 4.86 4.33 -3.99
C LEU A 160 5.40 2.91 -4.17
N LEU A 161 6.04 2.37 -3.13
CA LEU A 161 6.76 1.10 -3.18
C LEU A 161 5.78 -0.07 -3.24
N GLU A 162 4.74 -0.05 -2.42
CA GLU A 162 3.75 -1.12 -2.34
C GLU A 162 2.93 -1.21 -3.63
N GLU A 163 2.47 -0.10 -4.21
CA GLU A 163 1.71 -0.18 -5.46
C GLU A 163 2.60 -0.63 -6.64
N ILE A 164 3.90 -0.30 -6.64
CA ILE A 164 4.87 -0.86 -7.61
C ILE A 164 5.02 -2.38 -7.44
N VAL A 165 5.07 -2.88 -6.20
CA VAL A 165 5.20 -4.32 -5.91
C VAL A 165 3.89 -5.05 -6.18
N PHE A 166 2.80 -4.66 -5.53
CA PHE A 166 1.55 -5.38 -5.55
C PHE A 166 0.76 -5.11 -6.83
N ARG A 167 0.51 -3.86 -7.25
CA ARG A 167 -0.28 -3.61 -8.48
C ARG A 167 0.52 -3.81 -9.73
N ARG A 168 1.75 -3.27 -9.76
CA ARG A 168 2.54 -3.42 -10.97
C ARG A 168 3.18 -4.79 -11.05
N ALA A 169 4.06 -5.19 -10.13
CA ALA A 169 4.85 -6.40 -10.29
C ALA A 169 4.05 -7.70 -10.15
N ILE A 170 3.20 -7.83 -9.12
CA ILE A 170 2.42 -9.06 -8.84
C ILE A 170 1.13 -9.09 -9.66
N PHE A 171 0.18 -8.18 -9.39
CA PHE A 171 -1.11 -8.11 -10.08
C PHE A 171 -0.90 -7.99 -11.59
N GLY A 172 -0.06 -7.06 -12.05
CA GLY A 172 0.13 -6.83 -13.47
C GLY A 172 0.69 -8.05 -14.21
N ALA A 173 1.54 -8.84 -13.56
CA ALA A 173 2.06 -10.07 -14.16
C ALA A 173 1.00 -11.17 -14.20
N LEU A 174 0.25 -11.37 -13.11
CA LEU A 174 -0.86 -12.33 -13.06
C LEU A 174 -1.99 -11.97 -14.04
N PHE A 175 -2.35 -10.69 -14.12
CA PHE A 175 -3.42 -10.20 -14.98
C PHE A 175 -3.16 -10.52 -16.46
N GLN A 176 -1.91 -10.40 -16.92
CA GLN A 176 -1.51 -10.75 -18.29
C GLN A 176 -1.67 -12.25 -18.64
N LYS A 177 -1.89 -13.11 -17.65
CA LYS A 177 -2.00 -14.57 -17.80
C LYS A 177 -3.35 -15.14 -17.38
N THR A 178 -4.14 -14.36 -16.66
CA THR A 178 -5.37 -14.81 -16.02
C THR A 178 -6.49 -13.81 -16.28
N ASN A 179 -7.22 -13.39 -15.24
CA ASN A 179 -8.26 -12.38 -15.31
C ASN A 179 -8.13 -11.43 -14.13
N PHE A 180 -8.94 -10.37 -14.15
CA PHE A 180 -8.95 -9.36 -13.09
C PHE A 180 -9.13 -9.97 -11.69
N PHE A 181 -10.12 -10.84 -11.49
CA PHE A 181 -10.48 -11.37 -10.17
C PHE A 181 -9.37 -12.22 -9.57
N ILE A 182 -8.75 -13.11 -10.35
CA ILE A 182 -7.64 -13.96 -9.87
C ILE A 182 -6.43 -13.09 -9.52
N ALA A 183 -6.06 -12.14 -10.40
CA ALA A 183 -4.92 -11.26 -10.16
C ALA A 183 -5.15 -10.34 -8.94
N ALA A 184 -6.35 -9.78 -8.80
CA ALA A 184 -6.73 -8.91 -7.68
C ALA A 184 -6.75 -9.68 -6.36
N LEU A 185 -7.34 -10.88 -6.34
CA LEU A 185 -7.41 -11.70 -5.13
C LEU A 185 -6.02 -12.13 -4.65
N ILE A 186 -5.18 -12.67 -5.54
CA ILE A 186 -3.84 -13.15 -5.16
C ILE A 186 -2.96 -11.98 -4.72
N SER A 187 -2.96 -10.88 -5.49
CA SER A 187 -2.16 -9.70 -5.13
C SER A 187 -2.67 -9.01 -3.87
N GLY A 188 -3.99 -8.97 -3.65
CA GLY A 188 -4.62 -8.39 -2.46
C GLY A 188 -4.36 -9.24 -1.23
N ALA A 189 -4.46 -10.57 -1.34
CA ALA A 189 -4.14 -11.49 -0.26
C ALA A 189 -2.65 -11.40 0.14
N ALA A 190 -1.75 -11.30 -0.84
CA ALA A 190 -0.34 -11.06 -0.58
C ALA A 190 -0.08 -9.71 0.11
N PHE A 191 -0.80 -8.66 -0.29
CA PHE A 191 -0.76 -7.35 0.35
C PHE A 191 -1.23 -7.43 1.82
N ALA A 192 -2.37 -8.06 2.08
CA ALA A 192 -2.87 -8.24 3.44
C ALA A 192 -1.92 -9.07 4.31
N ALA A 193 -1.37 -10.16 3.78
CA ALA A 193 -0.47 -11.03 4.54
C ALA A 193 0.84 -10.36 4.98
N VAL A 194 1.39 -9.43 4.20
CA VAL A 194 2.65 -8.75 4.59
C VAL A 194 2.48 -7.77 5.74
N HIS A 195 1.25 -7.39 6.08
CA HIS A 195 0.95 -6.56 7.26
C HIS A 195 0.98 -7.37 8.56
N MET A 196 1.08 -8.70 8.49
CA MET A 196 1.22 -9.62 9.64
C MET A 196 0.10 -9.57 10.69
N GLU A 197 -1.00 -8.87 10.41
CA GLU A 197 -2.23 -8.84 11.19
C GLU A 197 -3.31 -9.70 10.54
N PHE A 198 -3.20 -11.02 10.70
CA PHE A 198 -4.09 -11.97 10.03
C PHE A 198 -5.54 -11.91 10.54
N GLU A 199 -5.78 -11.39 11.73
CA GLU A 199 -7.15 -11.15 12.23
C GLU A 199 -7.85 -10.05 11.43
N HIS A 200 -7.12 -8.98 11.09
CA HIS A 200 -7.59 -7.85 10.28
C HIS A 200 -7.39 -8.06 8.77
N PHE A 201 -7.37 -9.32 8.33
CA PHE A 201 -7.08 -9.64 6.93
C PHE A 201 -8.05 -8.96 5.95
N LEU A 202 -9.33 -8.80 6.31
CA LEU A 202 -10.31 -8.15 5.44
C LEU A 202 -10.08 -6.64 5.36
N VAL A 203 -9.65 -6.02 6.47
CA VAL A 203 -9.32 -4.59 6.54
C VAL A 203 -8.21 -4.23 5.56
N TYR A 204 -7.21 -5.10 5.37
CA TYR A 204 -6.17 -4.89 4.35
C TYR A 204 -6.57 -5.35 2.94
N LEU A 205 -7.35 -6.44 2.84
CA LEU A 205 -7.73 -7.02 1.55
C LEU A 205 -8.66 -6.10 0.75
N MET A 206 -9.67 -5.50 1.40
CA MET A 206 -10.69 -4.70 0.73
C MET A 206 -10.12 -3.43 0.04
N PRO A 207 -9.29 -2.60 0.70
CA PRO A 207 -8.56 -1.51 0.04
C PRO A 207 -7.66 -2.00 -1.10
N ALA A 208 -6.97 -3.14 -0.92
CA ALA A 208 -6.10 -3.67 -1.96
C ALA A 208 -6.86 -4.07 -3.24
N PHE A 209 -8.09 -4.58 -3.10
CA PHE A 209 -9.01 -4.81 -4.21
C PHE A 209 -9.46 -3.50 -4.86
N ALA A 210 -9.80 -2.47 -4.08
CA ALA A 210 -10.17 -1.16 -4.60
C ALA A 210 -9.03 -0.54 -5.43
N PHE A 211 -7.79 -0.61 -4.95
CA PHE A 211 -6.61 -0.14 -5.67
C PHE A 211 -6.38 -0.93 -6.97
N ALA A 212 -6.55 -2.26 -6.96
CA ALA A 212 -6.49 -3.08 -8.17
C ALA A 212 -7.57 -2.68 -9.20
N PHE A 213 -8.81 -2.46 -8.75
CA PHE A 213 -9.91 -2.00 -9.60
C PHE A 213 -9.60 -0.66 -10.26
N ILE A 214 -9.15 0.33 -9.48
CA ILE A 214 -8.83 1.66 -9.98
C ILE A 214 -7.63 1.63 -10.92
N TYR A 215 -6.65 0.76 -10.66
CA TYR A 215 -5.55 0.55 -11.59
C TYR A 215 -6.03 -0.01 -12.93
N TYR A 216 -6.92 -1.00 -12.90
CA TYR A 216 -7.53 -1.58 -14.09
C TYR A 216 -8.34 -0.56 -14.91
N MET A 217 -9.16 0.25 -14.24
CA MET A 217 -10.00 1.27 -14.88
C MET A 217 -9.19 2.44 -15.47
N SER A 218 -8.21 2.93 -14.72
CA SER A 218 -7.39 4.09 -15.13
C SER A 218 -6.24 3.73 -16.07
N LYS A 219 -5.82 2.47 -16.06
CA LYS A 219 -4.64 1.93 -16.75
C LYS A 219 -3.33 2.67 -16.40
N SER A 220 -3.31 3.37 -15.25
CA SER A 220 -2.21 4.22 -14.83
C SER A 220 -1.84 3.90 -13.39
N ILE A 221 -0.56 3.61 -13.14
CA ILE A 221 -0.05 3.29 -11.80
C ILE A 221 -0.13 4.50 -10.85
N ILE A 222 -0.23 5.72 -11.40
CA ILE A 222 -0.42 6.94 -10.62
C ILE A 222 -1.75 6.91 -9.86
N ALA A 223 -2.81 6.31 -10.44
CA ALA A 223 -4.13 6.29 -9.81
C ALA A 223 -4.17 5.49 -8.49
N PRO A 224 -3.74 4.22 -8.43
CA PRO A 224 -3.70 3.50 -7.16
C PRO A 224 -2.67 4.10 -6.18
N ILE A 225 -1.52 4.62 -6.65
CA ILE A 225 -0.57 5.35 -5.78
C ILE A 225 -1.26 6.54 -5.12
N ALA A 226 -2.02 7.33 -5.89
CA ALA A 226 -2.76 8.47 -5.36
C ALA A 226 -3.88 8.05 -4.40
N ALA A 227 -4.63 6.99 -4.71
CA ALA A 227 -5.66 6.45 -3.81
C ALA A 227 -5.06 6.04 -2.46
N HIS A 228 -3.96 5.29 -2.50
CA HIS A 228 -3.26 4.83 -1.31
C HIS A 228 -2.62 6.00 -0.54
N PHE A 229 -2.02 6.97 -1.24
CA PHE A 229 -1.54 8.22 -0.63
C PHE A 229 -2.65 8.96 0.13
N PHE A 230 -3.83 9.15 -0.48
CA PHE A 230 -4.94 9.85 0.18
C PHE A 230 -5.46 9.06 1.38
N MET A 231 -5.56 7.74 1.25
CA MET A 231 -5.97 6.86 2.35
C MET A 231 -5.00 6.95 3.54
N ASN A 232 -3.70 6.74 3.31
CA ASN A 232 -2.71 6.79 4.38
C ASN A 232 -2.61 8.21 4.98
N SER A 233 -2.76 9.25 4.17
CA SER A 233 -2.82 10.64 4.67
C SER A 233 -4.00 10.83 5.62
N PHE A 234 -5.18 10.33 5.23
CA PHE A 234 -6.41 10.47 6.02
C PHE A 234 -6.32 9.70 7.34
N VAL A 235 -5.92 8.42 7.28
CA VAL A 235 -5.77 7.57 8.47
C VAL A 235 -4.69 8.14 9.39
N MET A 236 -3.51 8.49 8.89
CA MET A 236 -2.44 9.08 9.70
C MET A 236 -2.87 10.40 10.34
N TRP A 237 -3.56 11.26 9.60
CA TRP A 237 -4.10 12.49 10.15
C TRP A 237 -5.11 12.21 11.28
N GLY A 238 -6.00 11.23 11.10
CA GLY A 238 -6.94 10.79 12.13
C GLY A 238 -6.23 10.31 13.39
N GLN A 239 -5.27 9.39 13.25
CA GLN A 239 -4.50 8.80 14.34
C GLN A 239 -3.69 9.83 15.13
N LEU A 240 -3.07 10.80 14.45
CA LEU A 240 -2.34 11.89 15.12
C LEU A 240 -3.26 12.87 15.87
N ASN A 241 -4.56 12.84 15.60
CA ASN A 241 -5.56 13.69 16.26
C ASN A 241 -6.62 12.87 17.03
N ALA A 242 -6.39 11.57 17.27
CA ALA A 242 -7.35 10.67 17.90
C ALA A 242 -7.89 11.22 19.23
N ASP A 243 -7.02 11.66 20.14
CA ASP A 243 -7.40 12.23 21.44
C ASP A 243 -8.33 13.45 21.34
N LYS A 244 -8.18 14.25 20.27
CA LYS A 244 -9.05 15.41 20.01
C LYS A 244 -10.36 14.97 19.40
N LEU A 245 -10.33 13.95 18.55
CA LEU A 245 -11.50 13.41 17.86
C LEU A 245 -12.40 12.66 18.82
N GLU A 246 -11.82 11.95 19.80
CA GLU A 246 -12.52 11.23 20.87
C GLU A 246 -13.55 12.13 21.58
N GLN A 247 -13.14 13.38 21.86
CA GLN A 247 -13.98 14.41 22.49
C GLN A 247 -15.22 14.80 21.67
N TYR A 248 -15.22 14.54 20.36
CA TYR A 248 -16.35 14.77 19.45
C TYR A 248 -17.10 13.48 19.10
N THR A 249 -16.44 12.31 19.10
CA THR A 249 -17.05 11.04 18.67
C THR A 249 -18.10 10.52 19.63
N ASP A 250 -18.00 10.80 20.94
CA ASP A 250 -19.03 10.42 21.92
C ASP A 250 -20.42 11.00 21.57
N GLN A 251 -20.46 12.07 20.76
CA GLN A 251 -21.69 12.73 20.32
C GLN A 251 -22.15 12.31 18.93
N LEU A 252 -21.36 11.50 18.21
CA LEU A 252 -21.63 11.10 16.83
C LEU A 252 -22.33 9.73 16.76
N PRO A 253 -23.13 9.47 15.71
CA PRO A 253 -23.67 8.15 15.46
C PRO A 253 -22.58 7.07 15.37
N ALA A 254 -22.87 5.86 15.86
CA ALA A 254 -21.91 4.75 15.92
C ALA A 254 -21.17 4.47 14.59
N PHE A 255 -21.84 4.63 13.43
CA PHE A 255 -21.19 4.43 12.13
C PHE A 255 -20.10 5.48 11.84
N ILE A 256 -20.24 6.70 12.36
CA ILE A 256 -19.22 7.76 12.22
C ILE A 256 -18.07 7.48 13.18
N GLN A 257 -18.37 6.98 14.39
CA GLN A 257 -17.33 6.55 15.33
C GLN A 257 -16.43 5.48 14.71
N THR A 258 -17.01 4.49 14.01
CA THR A 258 -16.23 3.45 13.30
C THR A 258 -15.21 4.04 12.34
N ILE A 259 -15.51 5.13 11.62
CA ILE A 259 -14.57 5.78 10.68
C ILE A 259 -13.34 6.34 11.41
N PHE A 260 -13.50 6.81 12.64
CA PHE A 260 -12.41 7.34 13.45
C PHE A 260 -11.57 6.25 14.13
N HIS A 261 -12.06 5.02 14.17
CA HIS A 261 -11.36 3.84 14.66
C HIS A 261 -10.78 2.95 13.53
N LEU A 262 -10.80 3.44 12.27
CA LEU A 262 -10.16 2.80 11.11
C LEU A 262 -8.65 3.02 11.02
#